data_AF-A0ABD0AE28-F1
#
_entry.id   AF-A0ABD0AE28-F1
#
_cell.length_a   1.000
_cell.length_b   1.000
_cell.length_c   1.000
_cell.angle_alpha   90.00
_cell.angle_beta   90.00
_cell.angle_gamma   90.00
#
_symmetry.space_group_name_H-M   'P 1'
#
loop_
_entity.id
_entity.type
_entity.pdbx_description
1 polymer ?
#
loop_
_entity_poly.entity_id
_entity_poly.type
_entity_poly.pdbx_seq_one_letter_code
_entity_poly.pdbx_strand_id
1 'polypeptide(L)'
;MVEKFDGTEAPQEVTLNLIIKILDKFEDDNFNFAGYKSMIQSEMHKASLATGMLMVRRNRNITYGMRALLSPNDWAATNAFTDKFVLTLYQVNGDNPELNWPEGKKLWVPNIKLPGTSNIYMID
;
A
#
# COMPACT_ATOMS: atom_id res chain seq x y z
N MET A 1 0.10 -15.08 2.17
CA MET A 1 0.03 -14.01 3.21
C MET A 1 -1.27 -13.21 3.16
N VAL A 2 -1.76 -12.84 1.97
CA VAL A 2 -2.99 -12.01 1.83
C VAL A 2 -4.19 -12.77 1.22
N GLU A 3 -4.15 -14.09 1.21
CA GLU A 3 -5.23 -14.95 0.67
C GLU A 3 -6.53 -14.83 1.45
N LYS A 4 -6.43 -14.59 2.76
CA LYS A 4 -7.60 -14.38 3.63
C LYS A 4 -8.37 -13.09 3.36
N PHE A 5 -7.84 -12.22 2.51
CA PHE A 5 -8.52 -10.99 2.09
C PHE A 5 -9.09 -11.20 0.69
N ASP A 6 -10.41 -11.22 0.60
CA ASP A 6 -11.14 -11.51 -0.65
C ASP A 6 -11.01 -10.38 -1.68
N GLY A 7 -10.56 -9.21 -1.25
CA GLY A 7 -10.31 -8.03 -2.08
C GLY A 7 -11.49 -7.07 -2.19
N THR A 8 -12.61 -7.36 -1.54
CA THR A 8 -13.85 -6.56 -1.52
C THR A 8 -14.08 -5.89 -0.16
N GLU A 9 -13.37 -6.35 0.87
CA GLU A 9 -13.47 -5.84 2.23
C GLU A 9 -13.04 -4.37 2.36
N ALA A 10 -13.56 -3.72 3.40
CA ALA A 10 -13.02 -2.46 3.90
C ALA A 10 -11.58 -2.68 4.42
N PRO A 11 -10.75 -1.62 4.53
CA PRO A 11 -9.44 -1.74 5.16
C PRO A 11 -9.56 -2.42 6.53
N GLN A 12 -8.75 -3.45 6.77
CA GLN A 12 -8.73 -4.20 8.01
C GLN A 12 -7.52 -3.82 8.85
N GLU A 13 -7.71 -3.77 10.17
CA GLU A 13 -6.62 -3.49 11.08
C GLU A 13 -5.64 -4.67 11.16
N VAL A 14 -4.35 -4.37 11.08
CA VAL A 14 -3.26 -5.34 11.12
C VAL A 14 -2.09 -4.81 11.94
N THR A 15 -1.24 -5.73 12.41
CA THR A 15 0.03 -5.33 13.03
C THR A 15 0.94 -4.61 12.04
N LEU A 16 1.67 -3.60 12.49
CA LEU A 16 2.67 -2.91 11.67
C LEU A 16 3.79 -3.86 11.17
N ASN A 17 4.13 -4.89 11.96
CA ASN A 17 5.06 -5.94 11.54
C ASN A 17 4.56 -6.75 10.33
N LEU A 18 3.24 -6.98 10.20
CA LEU A 18 2.68 -7.64 9.02
C LEU A 18 2.85 -6.75 7.77
N ILE A 19 2.64 -5.44 7.90
CA ILE A 19 2.86 -4.48 6.80
C ILE A 19 4.32 -4.54 6.35
N ILE A 20 5.29 -4.48 7.28
CA ILE A 20 6.72 -4.60 6.95
C ILE A 20 7.01 -5.91 6.20
N LYS A 21 6.54 -7.06 6.71
CA LYS A 21 6.76 -8.36 6.08
C LYS A 21 6.17 -8.47 4.67
N ILE A 22 5.10 -7.73 4.39
CA ILE A 22 4.53 -7.63 3.04
C ILE A 22 5.44 -6.76 2.17
N LEU A 23 5.89 -5.60 2.66
CA LEU A 23 6.80 -4.71 1.92
C LEU A 23 8.15 -5.38 1.59
N ASP A 24 8.62 -6.31 2.42
CA ASP A 24 9.81 -7.13 2.16
C ASP A 24 9.66 -8.09 0.96
N LYS A 25 8.47 -8.20 0.36
CA LYS A 25 8.24 -8.98 -0.87
C LYS A 25 8.33 -8.15 -2.15
N PHE A 26 8.59 -6.85 -2.03
CA PHE A 26 8.67 -5.93 -3.16
C PHE A 26 10.06 -5.31 -3.27
N GLU A 27 10.49 -5.13 -4.51
CA GLU A 27 11.72 -4.43 -4.88
C GLU A 27 11.39 -3.53 -6.07
N ASP A 28 11.77 -2.26 -6.00
CA ASP A 28 11.64 -1.27 -7.08
C ASP A 28 12.64 -0.13 -6.82
N ASP A 29 13.50 0.17 -7.80
CA ASP A 29 14.51 1.22 -7.70
C ASP A 29 13.90 2.62 -7.55
N ASN A 30 12.64 2.80 -7.98
CA ASN A 30 11.94 4.08 -7.95
C ASN A 30 11.02 4.24 -6.73
N PHE A 31 10.98 3.26 -5.82
CA PHE A 31 10.16 3.32 -4.61
C PHE A 31 10.99 3.09 -3.34
N ASN A 32 10.98 4.06 -2.43
CA ASN A 32 11.79 4.02 -1.21
C ASN A 32 11.20 3.10 -0.12
N PHE A 33 11.13 1.79 -0.38
CA PHE A 33 10.63 0.80 0.59
C PHE A 33 11.38 0.84 1.92
N ALA A 34 12.70 1.07 1.89
CA ALA A 34 13.52 1.19 3.09
C ALA A 34 13.05 2.37 3.97
N GLY A 35 12.82 3.54 3.39
CA GLY A 35 12.30 4.71 4.10
C GLY A 35 10.95 4.47 4.75
N TYR A 36 9.99 3.91 4.01
CA TYR A 36 8.67 3.56 4.57
C TYR A 36 8.77 2.56 5.72
N LYS A 37 9.59 1.50 5.56
CA LYS A 37 9.81 0.52 6.63
C LYS A 37 10.43 1.16 7.88
N SER A 38 11.40 2.05 7.72
CA SER A 38 12.02 2.78 8.84
C SER A 38 11.02 3.67 9.57
N MET A 39 10.11 4.35 8.86
CA MET A 39 9.04 5.13 9.48
C MET A 39 8.08 4.26 10.30
N ILE A 40 7.68 3.11 9.75
CA ILE A 40 6.82 2.15 10.44
C ILE A 40 7.52 1.59 11.70
N GLN A 41 8.80 1.24 11.60
CA GLN A 41 9.60 0.77 12.72
C GLN A 41 9.72 1.85 13.81
N SER A 42 9.95 3.11 13.43
CA SER A 42 9.96 4.23 14.36
C SER A 42 8.66 4.33 15.14
N GLU A 43 7.52 4.16 14.48
CA GLU A 43 6.21 4.16 15.13
C GLU A 43 6.04 2.98 16.10
N MET A 44 6.47 1.79 15.71
CA MET A 44 6.48 0.61 16.59
C MET A 44 7.35 0.81 17.84
N HIS A 45 8.46 1.55 17.73
CA HIS A 45 9.32 1.88 18.86
C HIS A 45 8.68 2.92 19.81
N LYS A 46 7.89 3.85 19.28
CA LYS A 46 7.15 4.84 20.09
C LYS A 46 5.97 4.19 20.80
N ALA A 47 5.22 3.33 20.10
CA ALA A 47 4.02 2.68 20.60
C ALA A 47 4.01 1.21 20.15
N SER A 48 4.35 0.30 21.06
CA SER A 48 4.46 -1.14 20.78
C SER A 48 3.13 -1.80 20.37
N LEU A 49 2.00 -1.18 20.70
CA LEU A 49 0.65 -1.61 20.32
C LEU A 49 0.12 -0.91 19.06
N ALA A 50 0.93 -0.09 18.39
CA ALA A 50 0.51 0.60 17.18
C ALA A 50 0.12 -0.40 16.07
N THR A 51 -0.97 -0.09 15.39
CA THR A 51 -1.51 -0.87 14.28
C THR A 51 -1.59 -0.03 13.01
N GLY A 52 -1.71 -0.70 11.88
CA GLY A 52 -1.98 -0.09 10.59
C GLY A 52 -3.20 -0.73 9.94
N MET A 53 -3.55 -0.22 8.77
CA MET A 53 -4.64 -0.73 7.97
C MET A 53 -4.10 -1.42 6.72
N LEU A 54 -4.67 -2.57 6.37
CA LEU A 54 -4.40 -3.29 5.13
C LEU A 54 -5.69 -3.36 4.31
N MET A 55 -5.63 -2.91 3.07
CA MET A 55 -6.68 -3.09 2.07
C MET A 55 -6.14 -3.90 0.90
N VAL A 56 -6.89 -4.89 0.45
CA VAL A 56 -6.53 -5.71 -0.71
C VAL A 56 -7.55 -5.45 -1.81
N ARG A 57 -7.10 -5.31 -3.05
CA ARG A 57 -7.94 -5.14 -4.24
C ARG A 57 -7.45 -6.08 -5.33
N ARG A 58 -8.35 -6.86 -5.91
CA ARG A 58 -8.00 -7.89 -6.92
C ARG A 58 -8.61 -7.58 -8.28
N ASN A 59 -8.05 -8.21 -9.31
CA ASN A 59 -8.51 -8.11 -10.70
C ASN A 59 -8.62 -6.66 -11.19
N ARG A 60 -7.58 -5.86 -10.94
CA ARG A 60 -7.61 -4.42 -11.18
C ARG A 60 -7.05 -4.11 -12.56
N ASN A 61 -7.86 -3.47 -13.39
CA ASN A 61 -7.45 -2.95 -14.70
C ASN A 61 -6.82 -1.57 -14.51
N ILE A 62 -5.53 -1.56 -14.18
CA ILE A 62 -4.73 -0.34 -14.05
C ILE A 62 -3.72 -0.35 -15.19
N THR A 63 -3.63 0.72 -15.97
CA THR A 63 -2.63 0.83 -17.02
C THR A 63 -1.27 1.18 -16.41
N TYR A 64 -0.22 0.51 -16.88
CA TYR A 64 1.15 0.80 -16.48
C TYR A 64 1.52 2.27 -16.71
N GLY A 65 2.27 2.86 -15.79
CA GLY A 65 2.69 4.27 -15.88
C GLY A 65 1.61 5.31 -15.56
N MET A 66 0.38 4.90 -15.20
CA MET A 66 -0.62 5.86 -14.69
C MET A 66 -0.17 6.46 -13.35
N ARG A 67 -0.25 7.80 -13.25
CA ARG A 67 0.15 8.56 -12.06
C ARG A 67 -0.72 8.29 -10.83
N ALA A 68 -1.92 7.74 -11.00
CA ALA A 68 -2.86 7.45 -9.92
C ALA A 68 -3.26 5.97 -9.92
N LEU A 69 -2.93 5.29 -8.82
CA LEU A 69 -3.26 3.87 -8.59
C LEU A 69 -4.63 3.68 -7.94
N LEU A 70 -5.07 4.66 -7.13
CA LEU A 70 -6.27 4.59 -6.31
C LEU A 70 -7.51 4.97 -7.12
N SER A 71 -8.53 4.12 -7.09
CA SER A 71 -9.88 4.55 -7.51
C SER A 71 -10.48 5.53 -6.49
N PRO A 72 -11.44 6.39 -6.87
CA PRO A 72 -12.07 7.32 -5.93
C PRO A 72 -12.63 6.66 -4.67
N ASN A 73 -13.19 5.45 -4.81
CA ASN A 73 -13.73 4.68 -3.69
C ASN A 73 -12.62 4.18 -2.75
N ASP A 74 -11.51 3.70 -3.31
CA ASP A 74 -10.35 3.27 -2.52
C ASP A 74 -9.68 4.45 -1.81
N TRP A 75 -9.59 5.60 -2.48
CA TRP A 75 -9.08 6.83 -1.90
C TRP A 75 -9.95 7.27 -0.72
N ALA A 76 -11.28 7.29 -0.86
CA ALA A 76 -12.19 7.63 0.22
C ALA A 76 -12.09 6.65 1.40
N ALA A 77 -12.06 5.34 1.12
CA ALA A 77 -11.95 4.31 2.15
C ALA A 77 -10.64 4.40 2.94
N THR A 78 -9.52 4.66 2.27
CA THR A 78 -8.20 4.78 2.91
C THR A 78 -7.99 6.13 3.59
N ASN A 79 -8.68 7.19 3.15
CA ASN A 79 -8.62 8.50 3.79
C ASN A 79 -9.42 8.64 5.07
N ALA A 80 -10.35 7.73 5.35
CA ALA A 80 -11.03 7.66 6.63
C ALA A 80 -10.07 7.43 7.82
N PHE A 81 -8.88 6.86 7.58
CA PHE A 81 -7.88 6.56 8.60
C PHE A 81 -6.77 7.62 8.60
N THR A 82 -6.92 8.68 9.38
CA THR A 82 -6.02 9.84 9.35
C THR A 82 -4.76 9.65 10.18
N ASP A 83 -4.76 8.78 11.18
CA ASP A 83 -3.70 8.58 12.18
C ASP A 83 -2.95 7.25 11.99
N LYS A 84 -3.29 6.46 10.96
CA LYS A 84 -2.70 5.13 10.72
C LYS A 84 -1.96 5.07 9.39
N PHE A 85 -0.93 4.22 9.36
CA PHE A 85 -0.39 3.73 8.10
C PHE A 85 -1.46 2.91 7.39
N VAL A 86 -1.67 3.15 6.10
CA VAL A 86 -2.60 2.36 5.28
C VAL A 86 -1.84 1.77 4.09
N LEU A 87 -1.68 0.46 4.06
CA LEU A 87 -1.16 -0.27 2.91
C LEU A 87 -2.34 -0.77 2.07
N THR A 88 -2.38 -0.37 0.81
CA THR A 88 -3.27 -0.94 -0.19
C THR A 88 -2.47 -1.81 -1.14
N LEU A 89 -2.87 -3.07 -1.30
CA LEU A 89 -2.29 -4.00 -2.27
C LEU A 89 -3.25 -4.21 -3.44
N TYR A 90 -2.80 -3.84 -4.62
CA TYR A 90 -3.51 -4.07 -5.88
C TYR A 90 -2.94 -5.29 -6.59
N GLN A 91 -3.77 -6.30 -6.83
CA GLN A 91 -3.46 -7.29 -7.85
C GLN A 91 -3.96 -6.76 -9.19
N VAL A 92 -3.03 -6.35 -10.05
CA VAL A 92 -3.31 -5.81 -11.38
C VAL A 92 -3.35 -6.93 -12.42
N ASN A 93 -4.23 -6.78 -13.42
CA ASN A 93 -4.32 -7.70 -14.56
C ASN A 93 -3.25 -7.38 -15.62
N GLY A 94 -1.98 -7.42 -15.24
CA GLY A 94 -0.87 -7.12 -16.15
C GLY A 94 -0.69 -8.12 -17.30
N ASP A 95 -1.48 -9.19 -17.30
CA ASP A 95 -1.67 -10.12 -18.42
C ASP A 95 -2.55 -9.55 -19.55
N ASN A 96 -3.32 -8.49 -19.29
CA ASN A 96 -4.05 -7.79 -20.35
C ASN A 96 -3.08 -6.88 -21.15
N PRO A 97 -2.87 -7.14 -22.46
CA PRO A 97 -1.95 -6.37 -23.28
C PRO A 97 -2.34 -4.89 -23.41
N GLU A 98 -3.63 -4.53 -23.28
CA GLU A 98 -4.10 -3.13 -23.33
C GLU A 98 -3.61 -2.30 -22.14
N LEU A 99 -3.19 -2.95 -21.06
CA LEU A 99 -2.73 -2.29 -19.84
C LEU A 99 -1.20 -2.05 -19.84
N ASN A 100 -0.47 -2.50 -20.87
CA ASN A 100 0.95 -2.22 -21.10
C ASN A 100 1.90 -2.58 -19.94
N TRP A 101 1.58 -3.61 -19.15
CA TRP A 101 2.48 -4.08 -18.09
C TRP A 101 3.66 -4.84 -18.70
N PRO A 102 4.92 -4.51 -18.35
CA PRO A 102 6.10 -5.09 -18.99
C PRO A 102 6.21 -6.62 -18.86
N GLU A 103 5.76 -7.17 -17.73
CA GLU A 103 5.92 -8.61 -17.45
C GLU A 103 4.82 -9.48 -18.06
N GLY A 104 3.73 -8.89 -18.60
CA GLY A 104 2.64 -9.65 -19.24
C GLY A 104 1.95 -10.66 -18.33
N LYS A 105 1.94 -10.44 -17.01
CA LYS A 105 1.32 -11.33 -16.01
C LYS A 105 0.60 -10.53 -14.93
N LYS A 106 -0.23 -11.21 -14.13
CA LYS A 106 -0.81 -10.60 -12.93
C LYS A 106 0.28 -10.26 -11.92
N LEU A 107 0.25 -9.04 -11.40
CA LEU A 107 1.27 -8.50 -10.50
C LEU A 107 0.63 -7.88 -9.27
N TRP A 108 1.40 -7.78 -8.20
CA TRP A 108 1.00 -7.02 -7.02
C TRP A 108 1.68 -5.66 -7.03
N VAL A 109 0.92 -4.61 -6.70
CA VAL A 109 1.40 -3.24 -6.62
C VAL A 109 1.03 -2.67 -5.25
N PRO A 110 2.02 -2.30 -4.41
CA PRO A 110 1.76 -1.69 -3.12
C PRO A 110 1.55 -0.17 -3.25
N ASN A 111 0.62 0.36 -2.46
CA ASN A 111 0.46 1.80 -2.25
C ASN A 111 0.39 2.06 -0.74
N ILE A 112 1.27 2.91 -0.22
CA ILE A 112 1.35 3.20 1.21
C ILE A 112 0.91 4.65 1.44
N LYS A 113 -0.08 4.82 2.31
CA LYS A 113 -0.44 6.11 2.89
C LYS A 113 0.18 6.21 4.28
N LEU A 114 0.86 7.32 4.55
CA LEU A 114 1.37 7.65 5.87
C LEU A 114 0.23 8.16 6.78
N PRO A 115 0.34 7.99 8.11
CA PRO A 115 -0.43 8.80 9.04
C PRO A 115 -0.28 10.28 8.68
N GLY A 116 -1.39 11.02 8.72
CA GLY A 116 -1.34 12.47 8.60
C GLY A 116 -0.50 13.04 9.73
N THR A 117 0.62 13.67 9.39
CA THR A 117 1.41 14.45 10.34
C THR A 117 0.99 15.91 10.22
N SER A 118 0.78 16.59 11.34
CA SER A 118 0.54 18.04 11.34
C SER A 118 1.75 18.86 10.88
N ASN A 119 2.96 18.28 10.82
CA ASN A 119 4.19 18.97 10.42
C ASN A 119 5.08 18.08 9.53
N ILE A 120 5.00 18.24 8.20
CA ILE A 120 6.11 17.87 7.29
C ILE A 120 6.74 19.19 6.85
N TYR A 121 7.97 19.46 7.31
CA TYR A 121 8.81 20.48 6.71
C TYR A 121 9.65 19.81 5.64
N MET A 122 9.37 20.10 4.36
CA MET A 122 10.39 19.89 3.34
C MET A 122 11.38 21.04 3.50
N ILE A 123 12.63 20.70 3.84
CA ILE A 123 13.73 21.65 3.80
C ILE A 123 14.38 21.43 2.44
N ASP A 124 14.26 22.44 1.59
CA ASP A 124 14.91 22.55 0.29
C ASP A 124 16.40 22.89 0.46
#